data_AF-A0A3P7FUV2-F1
#
_entry.id   AF-A0A3P7FUV2-F1
#
_cell.length_a   1.000
_cell.length_b   1.000
_cell.length_c   1.000
_cell.angle_alpha   90.00
_cell.angle_beta   90.00
_cell.angle_gamma   90.00
#
_symmetry.space_group_name_H-M   'P 1'
#
loop_
_entity.id
_entity.type
_entity.pdbx_description
1 polymer ?
#
loop_
_entity_poly.entity_id
_entity_poly.type
_entity_poly.pdbx_seq_one_letter_code
_entity_poly.pdbx_strand_id
1 'polypeptide(L)'
;MEFEHNLSNGVLLARLAHTFAPHIVPLSKIFDIDQNHFYTNGQICCYRHTDNISLWKDAIRSIHFPEVLIPDTVDIYEGRNIKTVFSLFALAKHLHRMHRGPSIRREENVEFSPLMLNDVRERLKNSDLSSFGNIDEILATIPVNLDDTNIEAIMQLNNIIDDKIILLKCLKCFDTNISYVNDSFIDRYQEELMKQRKILRINEFLNRKQIQEVINKVNCMFIV
;
A
#
# COMPACT_ATOMS: atom_id res chain seq x y z
N MET A 1 1.10 11.66 20.14
CA MET A 1 0.10 12.73 19.88
C MET A 1 0.39 13.47 18.58
N GLU A 2 1.63 13.90 18.31
CA GLU A 2 1.97 14.60 17.05
C GLU A 2 1.69 13.78 15.78
N PHE A 3 2.07 12.49 15.77
CA PHE A 3 1.79 11.60 14.62
C PHE A 3 0.29 11.46 14.34
N GLU A 4 -0.51 11.17 15.36
CA GLU A 4 -1.97 11.04 15.23
C GLU A 4 -2.61 12.34 14.79
N HIS A 5 -2.12 13.49 15.27
CA HIS A 5 -2.59 14.79 14.84
C HIS A 5 -2.27 15.08 13.38
N ASN A 6 -1.09 14.68 12.90
CA ASN A 6 -0.69 14.85 11.51
C ASN A 6 -1.51 13.97 10.54
N LEU A 7 -2.09 12.85 11.01
CA LEU A 7 -3.00 12.07 10.17
C LEU A 7 -4.29 12.83 9.82
N SER A 8 -4.69 13.82 10.62
CA SER A 8 -5.96 14.54 10.47
C SER A 8 -6.08 15.32 9.16
N ASN A 9 -4.96 15.78 8.60
CA ASN A 9 -4.94 16.50 7.32
C ASN A 9 -5.06 15.55 6.10
N GLY A 10 -5.02 14.24 6.33
CA GLY A 10 -5.11 13.20 5.30
C GLY A 10 -3.93 13.12 4.33
N VAL A 11 -2.93 14.01 4.39
CA VAL A 11 -1.81 14.06 3.44
C VAL A 11 -0.98 12.80 3.51
N LEU A 12 -0.62 12.35 4.72
CA LEU A 12 0.13 11.10 4.90
C LEU A 12 -0.66 9.89 4.42
N LEU A 13 -1.97 9.87 4.65
CA LEU A 13 -2.87 8.82 4.22
C LEU A 13 -2.94 8.75 2.68
N ALA A 14 -3.14 9.90 2.02
CA ALA A 14 -3.18 9.98 0.56
C ALA A 14 -1.82 9.62 -0.09
N ARG A 15 -0.71 10.05 0.51
CA ARG A 15 0.64 9.65 0.06
C ARG A 15 0.86 8.15 0.20
N LEU A 16 0.39 7.54 1.28
CA LEU A 16 0.43 6.08 1.43
C LEU A 16 -0.43 5.40 0.36
N ALA A 17 -1.65 5.89 0.12
CA ALA A 17 -2.53 5.38 -0.94
C ALA A 17 -1.92 5.47 -2.34
N HIS A 18 -1.17 6.53 -2.64
CA HIS A 18 -0.44 6.65 -3.90
C HIS A 18 0.51 5.47 -4.14
N THR A 19 1.10 4.88 -3.09
CA THR A 19 2.07 3.79 -3.23
C THR A 19 1.45 2.49 -3.75
N PHE A 20 0.16 2.24 -3.48
CA PHE A 20 -0.52 1.02 -3.91
C PHE A 20 -1.67 1.26 -4.90
N ALA A 21 -2.16 2.49 -5.06
CA ALA A 21 -3.22 2.86 -6.01
C ALA A 21 -2.96 4.23 -6.68
N PRO A 22 -1.84 4.39 -7.40
CA PRO A 22 -1.44 5.69 -7.98
C PRO A 22 -2.43 6.22 -9.04
N HIS A 23 -3.24 5.34 -9.64
CA HIS A 23 -4.27 5.70 -10.61
C HIS A 23 -5.50 6.35 -9.96
N ILE A 24 -5.83 5.97 -8.71
CA ILE A 24 -6.91 6.59 -7.92
C ILE A 24 -6.38 7.85 -7.22
N VAL A 25 -5.17 7.77 -6.67
CA VAL A 25 -4.54 8.85 -5.89
C VAL A 25 -3.26 9.31 -6.56
N PRO A 26 -3.34 10.00 -7.72
CA PRO A 26 -2.17 10.65 -8.28
C PRO A 26 -1.70 11.76 -7.35
N LEU A 27 -0.37 11.95 -7.22
CA LEU A 27 0.21 12.98 -6.34
C LEU A 27 -0.35 14.38 -6.60
N SER A 28 -0.68 14.69 -7.85
CA SER A 28 -1.26 15.97 -8.26
C SER A 28 -2.66 16.26 -7.69
N LYS A 29 -3.39 15.25 -7.21
CA LYS A 29 -4.69 15.42 -6.55
C LYS A 29 -4.58 15.59 -5.04
N ILE A 30 -3.41 15.36 -4.44
CA ILE A 30 -3.21 15.51 -2.99
C ILE A 30 -3.13 17.00 -2.67
N PHE A 31 -4.11 17.49 -1.91
CA PHE A 31 -4.11 18.86 -1.41
C PHE A 31 -3.06 19.03 -0.31
N ASP A 32 -2.35 20.15 -0.34
CA ASP A 32 -1.31 20.50 0.63
C ASP A 32 -0.28 19.37 0.82
N ILE A 33 0.21 18.81 -0.30
CA ILE A 33 1.10 17.64 -0.29
C ILE A 33 2.36 17.83 0.57
N ASP A 34 2.86 19.06 0.65
CA ASP A 34 4.01 19.47 1.47
C ASP A 34 3.61 19.93 2.89
N GLN A 35 2.31 19.90 3.22
CA GLN A 35 1.72 20.33 4.50
C GLN A 35 2.00 21.81 4.87
N ASN A 36 2.35 22.64 3.90
CA ASN A 36 2.70 24.05 4.12
C ASN A 36 1.51 24.83 4.69
N HIS A 37 0.31 24.63 4.16
CA HIS A 37 -0.90 25.29 4.65
C HIS A 37 -1.23 24.82 6.07
N PHE A 38 -1.15 23.51 6.33
CA PHE A 38 -1.35 22.92 7.65
C PHE A 38 -0.40 23.52 8.69
N TYR A 39 0.92 23.54 8.44
CA TYR A 39 1.89 24.10 9.40
C TYR A 39 1.77 25.61 9.56
N THR A 40 1.53 26.37 8.48
CA THR A 40 1.39 27.84 8.54
C THR A 40 0.14 28.25 9.34
N ASN A 41 -0.92 27.44 9.30
CA ASN A 41 -2.18 27.71 10.00
C ASN A 41 -2.24 27.06 11.40
N GLY A 42 -1.09 26.86 12.05
CA GLY A 42 -1.04 26.33 13.42
C GLY A 42 -1.48 24.87 13.53
N GLN A 43 -1.23 24.07 12.49
CA GLN A 43 -1.61 22.65 12.42
C GLN A 43 -3.13 22.43 12.53
N ILE A 44 -3.91 23.37 12.00
CA ILE A 44 -5.38 23.29 11.94
C ILE A 44 -5.78 22.85 10.54
N CYS A 45 -6.55 21.77 10.47
CA CYS A 45 -7.09 21.30 9.20
C CYS A 45 -8.15 22.28 8.68
N CYS A 46 -8.04 22.69 7.41
CA CYS A 46 -9.17 23.27 6.67
C CYS A 46 -10.00 22.17 5.99
N TYR A 47 -11.25 22.47 5.65
CA TYR A 47 -12.20 21.52 5.03
C TYR A 47 -11.60 20.76 3.84
N ARG A 48 -10.82 21.42 2.99
CA ARG A 48 -10.23 20.80 1.79
C ARG A 48 -9.31 19.61 2.09
N HIS A 49 -8.78 19.47 3.31
CA HIS A 49 -8.05 18.27 3.72
C HIS A 49 -8.90 17.00 3.72
N THR A 50 -10.23 17.10 3.81
CA THR A 50 -11.12 15.93 3.69
C THR A 50 -11.05 15.27 2.32
N ASP A 51 -10.61 16.00 1.29
CA ASP A 51 -10.38 15.43 -0.05
C ASP A 51 -9.26 14.37 -0.01
N ASN A 52 -8.19 14.64 0.75
CA ASN A 52 -7.09 13.69 0.94
C ASN A 52 -7.56 12.41 1.65
N ILE A 53 -8.42 12.55 2.66
CA ILE A 53 -9.00 11.41 3.38
C ILE A 53 -9.88 10.59 2.44
N SER A 54 -10.67 11.26 1.60
CA SER A 54 -11.55 10.60 0.62
C SER A 54 -10.74 9.81 -0.41
N LEU A 55 -9.68 10.42 -0.96
CA LEU A 55 -8.73 9.75 -1.86
C LEU A 55 -8.15 8.47 -1.25
N TRP A 56 -7.73 8.53 0.02
CA TRP A 56 -7.21 7.36 0.72
C TRP A 56 -8.28 6.27 0.90
N LYS A 57 -9.51 6.64 1.29
CA LYS A 57 -10.61 5.67 1.45
C LYS A 57 -10.97 5.01 0.12
N ASP A 58 -11.00 5.76 -0.98
CA ASP A 58 -11.28 5.22 -2.31
C ASP A 58 -10.21 4.22 -2.75
N ALA A 59 -8.93 4.53 -2.49
CA ALA A 59 -7.83 3.60 -2.73
C ALA A 59 -7.90 2.33 -1.86
N ILE A 60 -8.24 2.45 -0.58
CA ILE A 60 -8.39 1.29 0.30
C ILE A 60 -9.56 0.40 -0.14
N ARG A 61 -10.66 0.98 -0.62
CA ARG A 61 -11.80 0.20 -1.14
C ARG A 61 -11.48 -0.51 -2.43
N SER A 62 -10.64 0.07 -3.30
CA SER A 62 -10.24 -0.58 -4.55
C SER A 62 -9.39 -1.84 -4.36
N ILE A 63 -8.77 -1.99 -3.19
CA ILE A 63 -8.01 -3.19 -2.81
C ILE A 63 -8.83 -4.18 -1.97
N HIS A 64 -10.17 -4.03 -1.96
CA HIS A 64 -11.12 -4.89 -1.22
C HIS A 64 -10.82 -4.99 0.29
N PHE A 65 -10.32 -3.93 0.90
CA PHE A 65 -10.11 -3.88 2.35
C PHE A 65 -11.44 -3.89 3.11
N PRO A 66 -11.54 -4.52 4.30
CA PRO A 66 -12.81 -4.60 5.03
C PRO A 66 -13.32 -3.22 5.45
N GLU A 67 -14.57 -2.88 5.09
CA GLU A 67 -15.17 -1.59 5.45
C GLU A 67 -15.22 -1.36 6.97
N VAL A 68 -15.39 -2.43 7.76
CA VAL A 68 -15.38 -2.38 9.24
C VAL A 68 -14.06 -1.88 9.82
N LEU A 69 -12.96 -1.96 9.06
CA LEU A 69 -11.64 -1.47 9.47
C LEU A 69 -11.35 -0.06 8.95
N ILE A 70 -12.25 0.55 8.17
CA ILE A 70 -12.07 1.89 7.61
C ILE A 70 -12.66 2.92 8.60
N PRO A 71 -11.85 3.86 9.13
CA PRO A 71 -12.35 4.87 10.04
C PRO A 71 -13.25 5.89 9.34
N ASP A 72 -14.10 6.54 10.13
CA ASP A 72 -14.95 7.63 9.68
C ASP A 72 -14.13 8.87 9.34
N THR A 73 -14.54 9.58 8.28
CA THR A 73 -13.85 10.78 7.82
C THR A 73 -13.84 11.86 8.91
N VAL A 74 -14.94 11.97 9.66
CA VAL A 74 -15.08 12.92 10.77
C VAL A 74 -14.10 12.58 11.90
N ASP A 75 -13.96 11.30 12.26
CA ASP A 75 -13.00 10.85 13.28
C ASP A 75 -11.57 11.19 12.90
N ILE A 76 -11.20 10.99 11.62
CA ILE A 76 -9.86 11.34 11.14
C ILE A 76 -9.64 12.84 11.22
N TYR A 77 -10.55 13.61 10.63
CA TYR A 77 -10.44 15.06 10.52
C TYR A 77 -10.40 15.76 11.88
N GLU A 78 -11.16 15.25 12.86
CA GLU A 78 -11.20 15.78 14.23
C GLU A 78 -10.06 15.24 15.12
N GLY A 79 -9.12 14.48 14.57
CA GLY A 79 -7.93 14.00 15.28
C GLY A 79 -8.17 12.80 16.19
N ARG A 80 -9.33 12.13 16.11
CA ARG A 80 -9.65 10.88 16.83
C ARG A 80 -9.00 9.67 16.15
N ASN A 81 -7.70 9.76 15.92
CA ASN A 81 -6.97 8.89 15.00
C ASN A 81 -6.50 7.55 15.58
N ILE A 82 -6.99 7.12 16.75
CA ILE A 82 -6.65 5.81 17.32
C ILE A 82 -7.12 4.68 16.38
N LYS A 83 -8.38 4.76 15.90
CA LYS A 83 -8.92 3.82 14.92
C LYS A 83 -8.20 3.91 13.58
N THR A 84 -7.70 5.08 13.20
CA THR A 84 -6.91 5.29 11.98
C THR A 84 -5.56 4.58 12.07
N VAL A 85 -4.85 4.70 13.19
CA VAL A 85 -3.59 3.97 13.42
C VAL A 85 -3.83 2.46 13.37
N PHE A 86 -4.93 1.99 13.95
CA PHE A 86 -5.34 0.60 13.86
C PHE A 86 -5.62 0.15 12.42
N SER A 87 -6.36 0.96 11.67
CA SER A 87 -6.67 0.74 10.25
C SER A 87 -5.39 0.64 9.41
N LEU A 88 -4.40 1.51 9.66
CA LEU A 88 -3.10 1.48 8.99
C LEU A 88 -2.33 0.18 9.28
N PHE A 89 -2.37 -0.33 10.51
CA PHE A 89 -1.75 -1.61 10.85
C PHE A 89 -2.44 -2.77 10.11
N ALA A 90 -3.77 -2.82 10.11
CA ALA A 90 -4.52 -3.84 9.38
C ALA A 90 -4.31 -3.71 7.86
N LEU A 91 -4.24 -2.49 7.32
CA LEU A 91 -3.94 -2.22 5.92
C LEU A 91 -2.58 -2.77 5.53
N ALA A 92 -1.54 -2.54 6.32
CA ALA A 92 -0.22 -3.04 6.00
C ALA A 92 -0.15 -4.58 6.10
N LYS A 93 -0.90 -5.23 7.02
CA LYS A 93 -1.10 -6.69 6.99
C LYS A 93 -1.83 -7.16 5.72
N HIS A 94 -2.90 -6.46 5.32
CA HIS A 94 -3.66 -6.76 4.10
C HIS A 94 -2.80 -6.64 2.84
N LEU A 95 -2.06 -5.53 2.71
CA LEU A 95 -1.09 -5.32 1.63
C LEU A 95 -0.01 -6.41 1.63
N HIS A 96 0.50 -6.81 2.80
CA HIS A 96 1.46 -7.91 2.88
C HIS A 96 0.87 -9.23 2.38
N ARG A 97 -0.37 -9.57 2.77
CA ARG A 97 -1.07 -10.78 2.30
C ARG A 97 -1.33 -10.78 0.80
N MET A 98 -1.52 -9.61 0.20
CA MET A 98 -1.62 -9.44 -1.26
C MET A 98 -0.25 -9.37 -1.95
N HIS A 99 0.87 -9.52 -1.23
CA HIS A 99 2.24 -9.32 -1.71
C HIS A 99 2.49 -7.91 -2.31
N ARG A 100 1.76 -6.91 -1.80
CA ARG A 100 1.82 -5.48 -2.18
C ARG A 100 2.56 -4.61 -1.16
N GLY A 101 3.04 -5.18 -0.07
CA GLY A 101 3.75 -4.46 0.98
C GLY A 101 4.74 -5.32 1.75
N PRO A 102 5.73 -4.70 2.41
CA PRO A 102 6.63 -5.41 3.31
C PRO A 102 5.84 -5.96 4.51
N SER A 103 6.36 -7.03 5.13
CA SER A 103 5.82 -7.48 6.41
C SER A 103 6.06 -6.40 7.45
N ILE A 104 5.01 -6.03 8.19
CA ILE A 104 5.17 -5.22 9.40
C ILE A 104 5.95 -6.05 10.40
N ARG A 105 7.00 -5.47 10.99
CA ARG A 105 7.78 -6.07 12.07
C ARG A 105 7.57 -5.26 13.34
N ARG A 106 7.62 -5.93 14.48
CA ARG A 106 7.73 -5.26 15.77
C ARG A 106 9.16 -4.76 15.89
N GLU A 107 9.32 -3.47 16.12
CA GLU A 107 10.64 -2.91 16.42
C GLU A 107 11.07 -3.38 17.82
N GLU A 108 12.23 -4.01 17.89
CA GLU A 108 12.85 -4.38 19.16
C GLU A 108 13.65 -3.17 19.67
N ASN A 109 13.57 -2.86 20.97
CA ASN A 109 14.26 -1.73 21.62
C ASN A 109 13.63 -0.32 21.47
N VAL A 110 12.33 -0.22 21.16
CA VAL A 110 11.61 1.06 21.30
C VAL A 110 11.11 1.23 22.73
N GLU A 111 11.67 2.19 23.44
CA GLU A 111 11.23 2.58 24.78
C GLU A 111 10.35 3.83 24.72
N PHE A 112 9.17 3.75 25.35
CA PHE A 112 8.29 4.90 25.55
C PHE A 112 8.32 5.33 27.01
N SER A 113 8.27 6.65 27.25
CA SER A 113 8.13 7.20 28.60
C SER A 113 6.87 6.65 29.29
N PRO A 114 6.92 6.33 30.60
CA PRO A 114 5.75 5.89 31.37
C PRO A 114 4.56 6.86 31.30
N LEU A 115 4.82 8.16 31.19
CA LEU A 115 3.77 9.18 31.03
C LEU A 115 3.02 9.00 29.71
N MET A 116 3.76 8.88 28.61
CA MET A 116 3.17 8.64 27.29
C MET A 116 2.36 7.33 27.25
N LEU A 117 2.87 6.27 27.89
CA LEU A 117 2.16 4.99 27.98
C LEU A 117 0.86 5.11 28.77
N ASN A 118 0.85 5.86 29.86
CA ASN A 118 -0.36 6.09 30.65
C ASN A 118 -1.37 6.94 29.88
N ASP A 119 -0.94 8.00 29.18
CA ASP A 119 -1.82 8.83 28.34
C ASP A 119 -2.49 8.00 27.23
N VAL A 120 -1.72 7.14 26.56
CA VAL A 120 -2.27 6.22 25.55
C VAL A 120 -3.24 5.24 26.21
N ARG A 121 -2.90 4.63 27.36
CA ARG A 121 -3.80 3.72 28.07
C ARG A 121 -5.13 4.36 28.44
N GLU A 122 -5.14 5.59 28.96
CA GLU A 122 -6.37 6.30 29.29
C GLU A 122 -7.22 6.56 28.05
N ARG A 123 -6.61 6.96 26.92
CA ARG A 123 -7.33 7.17 25.65
C ARG A 123 -7.90 5.87 25.08
N LEU A 124 -7.19 4.75 25.27
CA LEU A 124 -7.63 3.43 24.83
C LEU A 124 -8.81 2.88 25.64
N LYS A 125 -8.96 3.25 26.92
CA LYS A 125 -10.10 2.79 27.74
C LYS A 125 -11.46 3.13 27.14
N ASN A 126 -11.55 4.27 26.46
CA ASN A 126 -12.78 4.74 25.82
C ASN A 126 -12.93 4.23 24.38
N SER A 127 -11.94 3.53 23.85
CA SER A 127 -11.95 3.01 22.48
C SER A 127 -12.32 1.53 22.50
N ASP A 128 -13.38 1.16 21.79
CA ASP A 128 -13.67 -0.25 21.54
C ASP A 128 -12.60 -0.81 20.58
N LEU A 129 -11.59 -1.47 21.16
CA LEU A 129 -10.53 -2.17 20.46
C LEU A 129 -10.81 -3.68 20.34
N SER A 130 -12.04 -4.14 20.57
CA SER A 130 -12.39 -5.57 20.48
C SER A 130 -11.96 -6.19 19.15
N SER A 131 -12.07 -5.45 18.05
CA SER A 131 -11.62 -5.87 16.72
C SER A 131 -10.10 -6.08 16.59
N PHE A 132 -9.28 -5.60 17.54
CA PHE A 132 -7.82 -5.68 17.45
C PHE A 132 -7.31 -7.13 17.52
N GLY A 133 -7.93 -7.94 18.39
CA GLY A 133 -7.60 -9.36 18.49
C GLY A 133 -7.96 -10.15 17.22
N ASN A 134 -8.95 -9.67 16.47
CA ASN A 134 -9.55 -10.40 15.36
C ASN A 134 -9.08 -9.92 14.00
N ILE A 135 -8.06 -9.04 13.88
CA ILE A 135 -7.62 -8.53 12.57
C ILE A 135 -7.28 -9.68 11.61
N ASP A 136 -6.52 -10.67 12.08
CA ASP A 136 -6.10 -11.77 11.22
C ASP A 136 -7.31 -12.61 10.76
N GLU A 137 -8.32 -12.77 11.62
CA GLU A 137 -9.59 -13.44 11.30
C GLU A 137 -10.43 -12.61 10.31
N ILE A 138 -10.63 -11.32 10.57
CA ILE A 138 -11.36 -10.38 9.70
C ILE A 138 -10.72 -10.37 8.32
N LEU A 139 -9.40 -10.20 8.25
CA LEU A 139 -8.69 -10.21 6.99
C LEU A 139 -8.81 -11.59 6.32
N ALA A 140 -8.76 -12.70 7.06
CA ALA A 140 -8.82 -14.05 6.49
C ALA A 140 -10.14 -14.32 5.73
N THR A 141 -11.22 -13.61 6.07
CA THR A 141 -12.49 -13.68 5.34
C THR A 141 -12.43 -13.08 3.93
N ILE A 142 -11.43 -12.25 3.62
CA ILE A 142 -11.24 -11.72 2.28
C ILE A 142 -10.44 -12.73 1.46
N PRO A 143 -11.01 -13.27 0.37
CA PRO A 143 -10.24 -14.06 -0.57
C PRO A 143 -9.17 -13.17 -1.19
N VAL A 144 -7.92 -13.47 -0.89
CA VAL A 144 -6.80 -12.90 -1.65
C VAL A 144 -6.82 -13.63 -2.99
N ASN A 145 -7.52 -13.09 -3.99
CA ASN A 145 -7.55 -13.70 -5.30
C ASN A 145 -6.22 -13.44 -6.00
N LEU A 146 -5.21 -14.24 -5.66
CA LEU A 146 -3.87 -14.18 -6.22
C LEU A 146 -3.84 -14.51 -7.72
N ASP A 147 -4.91 -15.13 -8.22
CA ASP A 147 -5.07 -15.58 -9.60
C ASP A 147 -5.91 -14.62 -10.47
N ASP A 148 -6.59 -13.60 -9.90
CA ASP A 148 -7.19 -12.49 -10.66
C ASP A 148 -6.11 -11.50 -11.12
N THR A 149 -5.10 -12.01 -11.81
CA THR A 149 -4.24 -11.12 -12.58
C THR A 149 -5.05 -10.64 -13.76
N ASN A 150 -5.07 -9.33 -14.00
CA ASN A 150 -5.70 -8.80 -15.19
C ASN A 150 -4.96 -9.37 -16.40
N ILE A 151 -5.58 -10.31 -17.11
CA ILE A 151 -4.99 -11.00 -18.27
C ILE A 151 -4.51 -9.95 -19.28
N GLU A 152 -5.26 -8.86 -19.42
CA GLU A 152 -4.89 -7.74 -20.29
C GLU A 152 -3.59 -7.08 -19.84
N ALA A 153 -3.40 -6.84 -18.53
CA ALA A 153 -2.17 -6.25 -18.00
C ALA A 153 -0.95 -7.18 -18.19
N ILE A 154 -1.12 -8.50 -18.03
CA ILE A 154 -0.06 -9.48 -18.31
C ILE A 154 0.25 -9.56 -19.80
N MET A 155 -0.76 -9.52 -20.65
CA MET A 155 -0.59 -9.49 -22.10
C MET A 155 0.13 -8.22 -22.55
N GLN A 156 -0.26 -7.06 -22.01
CA GLN A 156 0.42 -5.79 -22.25
C GLN A 156 1.88 -5.84 -21.79
N LEU A 157 2.16 -6.32 -20.59
CA LEU A 157 3.52 -6.53 -20.08
C LEU A 157 4.32 -7.38 -21.07
N ASN A 158 3.76 -8.51 -21.51
CA ASN A 158 4.37 -9.41 -22.48
C ASN A 158 4.69 -8.75 -23.82
N ASN A 159 3.79 -7.91 -24.33
CA ASN A 159 3.97 -7.19 -25.60
C ASN A 159 5.05 -6.11 -25.53
N ILE A 160 5.38 -5.65 -24.32
CA ILE A 160 6.27 -4.52 -24.08
C ILE A 160 7.58 -4.97 -23.39
N ILE A 161 7.87 -6.28 -23.35
CA ILE A 161 9.12 -6.82 -22.79
C ILE A 161 10.36 -6.19 -23.43
N ASP A 162 10.28 -5.75 -24.68
CA ASP A 162 11.39 -5.10 -25.40
C ASP A 162 11.64 -3.63 -24.99
N ASP A 163 10.66 -2.93 -24.42
CA ASP A 163 10.81 -1.56 -23.93
C ASP A 163 11.06 -1.55 -22.42
N LYS A 164 12.29 -1.28 -22.02
CA LYS A 164 12.72 -1.27 -20.63
C LYS A 164 11.92 -0.29 -19.75
N ILE A 165 11.65 0.91 -20.26
CA ILE A 165 11.03 1.99 -19.50
C ILE A 165 9.57 1.65 -19.24
N ILE A 166 8.88 1.15 -20.25
CA ILE A 166 7.47 0.79 -20.13
C ILE A 166 7.32 -0.54 -19.37
N LEU A 167 8.22 -1.51 -19.58
CA LEU A 167 8.25 -2.77 -18.82
C LEU A 167 8.33 -2.53 -17.32
N LEU A 168 9.21 -1.62 -16.86
CA LEU A 168 9.30 -1.28 -15.43
C LEU A 168 7.98 -0.71 -14.89
N LYS A 169 7.31 0.15 -15.66
CA LYS A 169 6.00 0.70 -15.29
C LYS A 169 4.94 -0.40 -15.22
N CYS A 170 4.93 -1.34 -16.19
CA CYS A 170 4.00 -2.46 -16.22
C CYS A 170 4.25 -3.44 -15.07
N LEU A 171 5.50 -3.81 -14.79
CA LEU A 171 5.88 -4.67 -13.67
C LEU A 171 5.46 -4.08 -12.32
N LYS A 172 5.53 -2.74 -12.19
CA LYS A 172 5.05 -2.01 -11.01
C LYS A 172 3.56 -1.71 -11.04
N CYS A 173 2.88 -2.02 -12.15
CA CYS A 173 1.46 -1.78 -12.27
C CYS A 173 0.71 -2.75 -11.37
N PHE A 174 -0.21 -2.20 -10.59
CA PHE A 174 -1.08 -2.91 -9.65
C PHE A 174 -1.80 -4.11 -10.30
N ASP A 175 -2.21 -3.97 -11.56
CA ASP A 175 -3.00 -4.95 -12.30
C ASP A 175 -2.21 -6.21 -12.69
N THR A 176 -0.88 -6.13 -12.75
CA THR A 176 -0.03 -7.30 -13.08
C THR A 176 0.24 -8.21 -11.89
N ASN A 177 -0.03 -7.72 -10.67
CA ASN A 177 0.19 -8.46 -9.43
C ASN A 177 1.61 -9.04 -9.29
N ILE A 178 2.63 -8.37 -9.83
CA ILE A 178 4.04 -8.76 -9.71
C ILE A 178 4.66 -8.05 -8.49
N SER A 179 5.28 -8.84 -7.63
CA SER A 179 5.83 -8.42 -6.34
C SER A 179 7.35 -8.30 -6.37
N TYR A 180 7.89 -7.48 -5.47
CA TYR A 180 9.33 -7.32 -5.23
C TYR A 180 10.13 -6.79 -6.44
N VAL A 181 9.50 -6.04 -7.33
CA VAL A 181 10.17 -5.42 -8.47
C VAL A 181 11.11 -4.33 -7.96
N ASN A 182 12.42 -4.50 -8.20
CA ASN A 182 13.45 -3.53 -7.88
C ASN A 182 13.96 -2.86 -9.17
N ASP A 183 13.88 -1.54 -9.24
CA ASP A 183 14.33 -0.71 -10.37
C ASP A 183 15.78 -0.99 -10.75
N SER A 184 16.64 -1.28 -9.76
CA SER A 184 18.07 -1.57 -9.99
C SER A 184 18.30 -2.86 -10.77
N PHE A 185 17.33 -3.77 -10.81
CA PHE A 185 17.43 -5.06 -11.49
C PHE A 185 16.64 -5.11 -12.80
N ILE A 186 16.13 -3.98 -13.30
CA ILE A 186 15.29 -3.95 -14.51
C ILE A 186 15.98 -4.56 -15.73
N ASP A 187 17.28 -4.28 -15.95
CA ASP A 187 18.02 -4.84 -17.08
C ASP A 187 18.11 -6.38 -16.98
N ARG A 188 18.22 -6.93 -15.77
CA ARG A 188 18.25 -8.38 -15.51
C ARG A 188 16.87 -9.02 -15.65
N TYR A 189 15.82 -8.37 -15.15
CA TYR A 189 14.45 -8.82 -15.34
C TYR A 189 14.12 -8.89 -16.83
N GLN A 190 14.44 -7.84 -17.58
CA GLN A 190 14.19 -7.78 -19.01
C GLN A 190 14.91 -8.91 -19.75
N GLU A 191 16.21 -9.10 -19.48
CA GLU A 191 17.02 -10.16 -20.09
C GLU A 191 16.42 -11.56 -19.85
N GLU A 192 16.05 -11.86 -18.60
CA GLU A 192 15.52 -13.18 -18.24
C GLU A 192 14.08 -13.39 -18.74
N LEU A 193 13.23 -12.36 -18.73
CA LEU A 193 11.89 -12.41 -19.32
C LEU A 193 11.95 -12.66 -20.83
N MET A 194 12.87 -11.99 -21.55
CA MET A 194 13.10 -12.27 -22.97
C MET A 194 13.56 -13.69 -23.22
N LYS A 195 14.45 -14.24 -22.38
CA LYS A 195 14.90 -15.64 -22.48
C LYS A 195 13.73 -16.60 -22.31
N GLN A 196 12.90 -16.41 -21.28
CA GLN A 196 11.72 -17.25 -21.05
C GLN A 196 10.70 -17.14 -22.18
N ARG A 197 10.45 -15.93 -22.70
CA ARG A 197 9.56 -15.70 -23.84
C ARG A 197 10.01 -16.43 -25.11
N LYS A 198 11.32 -16.55 -25.36
CA LYS A 198 11.87 -17.28 -26.52
C LYS A 198 11.66 -18.79 -26.46
N ILE A 199 11.42 -19.35 -25.27
CA ILE A 199 11.18 -20.80 -25.09
C ILE A 199 9.71 -21.15 -25.37
N LEU A 200 8.80 -20.18 -25.26
CA LEU A 200 7.38 -20.36 -25.52
C LEU A 200 7.08 -20.53 -27.00
N ARG A 201 5.93 -21.16 -27.31
CA ARG A 201 5.46 -21.29 -28.69
C ARG A 201 5.06 -19.93 -29.25
N ILE A 202 5.12 -19.80 -30.58
CA ILE A 202 4.59 -18.65 -31.30
C ILE A 202 3.09 -18.55 -30.95
N ASN A 203 2.67 -17.48 -30.25
CA ASN A 203 1.34 -17.18 -29.67
C ASN A 203 1.14 -17.48 -28.17
N GLU A 204 2.14 -18.02 -27.48
CA GLU A 204 2.11 -18.13 -26.02
C GLU A 204 2.74 -16.88 -25.37
N PHE A 205 2.24 -16.52 -24.20
CA PHE A 205 2.77 -15.44 -23.39
C PHE A 205 3.11 -15.95 -21.99
N LEU A 206 4.04 -15.29 -21.31
CA LEU A 206 4.39 -15.64 -19.95
C LEU A 206 3.21 -15.33 -19.03
N ASN A 207 2.75 -16.33 -18.29
CA ASN A 207 1.74 -16.10 -17.27
C ASN A 207 2.36 -15.37 -16.06
N ARG A 208 1.50 -14.86 -15.17
CA ARG A 208 1.92 -14.12 -13.96
C ARG A 208 2.91 -14.92 -13.09
N LYS A 209 2.72 -16.24 -12.94
CA LYS A 209 3.60 -17.10 -12.14
C LYS A 209 5.00 -17.17 -12.73
N GLN A 210 5.12 -17.38 -14.04
CA GLN A 210 6.41 -17.40 -14.75
C GLN A 210 7.13 -16.05 -14.66
N ILE A 211 6.40 -14.94 -14.80
CA ILE A 211 6.99 -13.60 -14.63
C ILE A 211 7.49 -13.42 -13.19
N GLN A 212 6.67 -13.77 -12.19
CA GLN A 212 7.07 -13.67 -10.78
C GLN A 212 8.28 -14.54 -10.43
N GLU A 213 8.36 -15.76 -10.98
CA GLU A 213 9.52 -16.65 -10.82
C GLU A 213 10.80 -16.02 -11.35
N VAL A 214 10.74 -15.33 -12.50
CA VAL A 214 11.88 -14.58 -13.04
C VAL A 214 12.30 -13.45 -12.10
N ILE A 215 11.34 -12.65 -11.60
CA ILE A 215 11.64 -11.56 -10.66
C ILE A 215 12.27 -12.11 -9.38
N ASN A 216 11.70 -13.17 -8.81
CA ASN A 216 12.22 -13.82 -7.60
C ASN A 216 13.64 -14.38 -7.84
N LYS A 217 13.87 -15.07 -8.97
CA LYS A 217 15.17 -15.62 -9.34
C LYS A 217 16.24 -14.53 -9.43
N VAL A 218 15.94 -13.44 -10.13
CA VAL A 218 16.85 -12.30 -10.26
C VAL A 218 17.11 -11.66 -8.89
N ASN A 219 16.07 -11.42 -8.09
CA ASN A 219 16.22 -10.90 -6.73
C ASN A 219 17.13 -11.78 -5.89
N CYS A 220 16.93 -13.10 -5.89
CA CYS A 220 17.76 -14.03 -5.14
C CYS A 220 19.23 -14.09 -5.61
N MET A 221 19.51 -13.80 -6.89
CA MET A 221 20.89 -13.81 -7.41
C MET A 221 21.70 -12.56 -7.02
N PHE A 222 21.03 -11.43 -6.79
CA PHE A 222 21.71 -10.13 -6.59
C PHE A 222 21.45 -9.50 -5.22
N ILE A 223 20.71 -10.18 -4.33
CA ILE A 223 20.71 -9.87 -2.90
C ILE A 223 21.96 -10.53 -2.30
N VAL A 224 23.07 -9.78 -2.31
CA VAL A 224 24.29 -10.01 -1.52
C VAL A 224 24.54 -8.77 -0.69
#